data_AF-A0A1M6HGW8-F1
#
_entry.id   AF-A0A1M6HGW8-F1
#
_cell.length_a   1.000
_cell.length_b   1.000
_cell.length_c   1.000
_cell.angle_alpha   90.00
_cell.angle_beta   90.00
_cell.angle_gamma   90.00
#
_symmetry.space_group_name_H-M   'P 1'
#
loop_
_entity.id
_entity.type
_entity.pdbx_description
1 polymer ?
#
loop_
_entity_poly.entity_id
_entity_poly.type
_entity_poly.pdbx_seq_one_letter_code
_entity_poly.pdbx_strand_id
1 'polypeptide(L)'
;MKIDKLEKIISTIQIATAIFLIWFSIDNLLMIIEVVHRPYFGGAEISILKLFKTYHLNIILGLISLVSGIGLLFQKFWAWTLSIIFWFSISSSLFISMIKLNLKKPVLEINKILLTVFILLILACIGLILVKENFRKRYIPNRSTWIIILSTIFIILLDRIYINR
;
A
#
# COMPACT_ATOMS: atom_id res chain seq x y z
N MET A 1 23.38 -11.66 -15.38
CA MET A 1 22.81 -10.31 -15.19
C MET A 1 22.99 -9.93 -13.71
N LYS A 2 23.75 -8.87 -13.38
CA LYS A 2 23.95 -8.46 -11.97
C LYS A 2 22.79 -7.57 -11.55
N ILE A 3 22.04 -7.98 -10.53
CA ILE A 3 20.99 -7.15 -9.92
C ILE A 3 21.67 -6.05 -9.10
N ASP A 4 21.23 -4.80 -9.28
CA ASP A 4 21.76 -3.69 -8.50
C ASP A 4 21.46 -3.89 -7.01
N LYS A 5 22.43 -3.55 -6.16
CA LYS A 5 22.27 -3.64 -4.70
C LYS A 5 21.02 -2.88 -4.22
N LEU A 6 20.74 -1.72 -4.81
CA LEU A 6 19.55 -0.91 -4.51
C LEU A 6 18.24 -1.62 -4.88
N GLU A 7 18.19 -2.27 -6.04
CA GLU A 7 17.00 -3.00 -6.51
C GLU A 7 16.68 -4.18 -5.60
N LYS A 8 17.72 -4.90 -5.13
CA LYS A 8 17.56 -5.94 -4.10
C LYS A 8 17.01 -5.37 -2.80
N ILE A 9 17.55 -4.25 -2.33
CA ILE A 9 17.08 -3.60 -1.09
C ILE A 9 15.60 -3.22 -1.22
N ILE A 10 15.22 -2.54 -2.31
CA ILE A 10 13.83 -2.13 -2.55
C ILE A 10 12.93 -3.37 -2.60
N SER A 11 13.32 -4.40 -3.34
CA SER A 11 12.57 -5.66 -3.42
C SER A 11 12.38 -6.32 -2.05
N THR A 12 13.44 -6.43 -1.24
CA THR A 12 13.35 -7.02 0.11
C THR A 12 12.42 -6.22 1.01
N ILE A 13 12.53 -4.88 1.01
CA ILE A 13 11.63 -4.01 1.80
C ILE A 13 10.19 -4.20 1.31
N GLN A 14 9.98 -4.29 0.00
CA GLN A 14 8.66 -4.46 -0.60
C GLN A 14 8.03 -5.80 -0.22
N ILE A 15 8.78 -6.90 -0.25
CA ILE A 15 8.33 -8.22 0.21
C ILE A 15 8.01 -8.20 1.71
N ALA A 16 8.88 -7.61 2.54
CA ALA A 16 8.62 -7.49 3.98
C ALA A 16 7.34 -6.67 4.26
N THR A 17 7.15 -5.57 3.53
CA THR A 17 5.95 -4.72 3.63
C THR A 17 4.70 -5.48 3.16
N ALA A 18 4.81 -6.31 2.12
CA ALA A 18 3.73 -7.14 1.62
C ALA A 18 3.25 -8.15 2.67
N ILE A 19 4.20 -8.88 3.28
CA ILE A 19 3.93 -9.86 4.33
C ILE A 19 3.25 -9.15 5.51
N PHE A 20 3.78 -8.00 5.94
CA PHE A 20 3.19 -7.21 7.01
C PHE A 20 1.75 -6.78 6.70
N LEU A 21 1.46 -6.25 5.52
CA LEU A 21 0.12 -5.80 5.13
C LEU A 21 -0.90 -6.94 5.10
N ILE A 22 -0.50 -8.08 4.52
CA ILE A 22 -1.37 -9.25 4.42
C ILE A 22 -1.63 -9.82 5.81
N TRP A 23 -0.57 -10.04 6.61
CA TRP A 23 -0.69 -10.53 7.97
C TRP A 23 -1.56 -9.61 8.83
N PHE A 24 -1.29 -8.30 8.84
CA PHE A 24 -2.08 -7.33 9.60
C PHE A 24 -3.54 -7.30 9.16
N SER A 25 -3.83 -7.43 7.85
CA SER A 25 -5.20 -7.45 7.36
C SER A 25 -5.95 -8.73 7.76
N ILE A 26 -5.27 -9.88 7.75
CA ILE A 26 -5.84 -11.17 8.18
C ILE A 26 -6.08 -11.15 9.70
N ASP A 27 -5.10 -10.70 10.49
CA ASP A 27 -5.19 -10.65 11.95
C ASP A 27 -6.36 -9.78 12.42
N ASN A 28 -6.51 -8.59 11.83
CA ASN A 28 -7.66 -7.72 12.12
C ASN A 28 -9.00 -8.37 11.72
N LEU A 29 -9.03 -9.10 10.59
CA LEU A 29 -10.23 -9.78 10.14
C LEU A 29 -10.62 -10.90 11.11
N LEU A 30 -9.64 -11.68 11.59
CA LEU A 30 -9.85 -12.72 12.60
C LEU A 30 -10.33 -12.12 13.94
N MET A 31 -9.72 -11.02 14.39
CA MET A 31 -10.13 -10.32 15.60
C MET A 31 -11.58 -9.86 15.54
N ILE A 32 -12.03 -9.33 14.40
CA ILE A 32 -13.44 -8.93 14.23
C ILE A 32 -14.37 -10.14 14.25
N ILE A 33 -14.01 -11.24 13.60
CA ILE A 33 -14.79 -12.48 13.65
C ILE A 33 -14.93 -13.00 15.09
N GLU A 34 -13.84 -12.95 15.86
CA GLU A 34 -13.84 -13.37 17.27
C GLU A 34 -14.75 -12.48 18.12
N VAL A 35 -14.70 -11.16 17.93
CA VAL A 35 -15.56 -10.21 18.65
C VAL A 35 -17.05 -10.44 18.33
N VAL A 36 -17.40 -10.74 17.08
CA VAL A 36 -18.77 -11.06 16.67
C VAL A 36 -19.28 -12.37 17.29
N HIS A 37 -18.41 -13.35 17.47
CA HIS A 37 -18.78 -14.64 18.06
C HIS A 37 -18.86 -14.64 19.59
N ARG A 38 -18.46 -13.55 20.27
CA ARG A 38 -18.57 -13.47 21.73
C ARG A 38 -20.04 -13.22 22.14
N PRO A 39 -20.61 -14.06 23.03
CA PRO A 39 -22.03 -14.03 23.38
C PRO A 39 -22.50 -12.73 24.06
N TYR A 40 -21.58 -11.88 24.53
CA TYR A 40 -21.86 -10.60 25.17
C TYR A 40 -22.02 -9.43 24.19
N PHE A 41 -21.59 -9.57 22.93
CA PHE A 41 -21.76 -8.56 21.87
C PHE A 41 -22.90 -8.96 20.94
N GLY A 42 -24.05 -9.29 21.52
CA GLY A 42 -25.26 -9.60 20.76
C GLY A 42 -25.67 -8.43 19.88
N GLY A 43 -25.65 -8.62 18.56
CA GLY A 43 -26.38 -7.78 17.61
C GLY A 43 -25.59 -6.77 16.78
N ALA A 44 -24.25 -6.78 16.79
CA ALA A 44 -23.54 -6.06 15.73
C ALA A 44 -23.67 -6.86 14.43
N GLU A 45 -24.60 -6.46 13.55
CA GLU A 45 -24.69 -6.96 12.17
C GLU A 45 -23.42 -6.53 11.40
N ILE A 46 -22.31 -7.22 11.65
CA ILE A 46 -21.09 -7.08 10.86
C ILE A 46 -21.34 -7.83 9.57
N SER A 47 -21.90 -7.12 8.59
CA SER A 47 -22.02 -7.63 7.24
C SER A 47 -20.61 -7.94 6.68
N ILE A 48 -20.43 -9.13 6.12
CA ILE A 48 -19.21 -9.55 5.41
C ILE A 48 -18.79 -8.51 4.37
N LEU A 49 -19.75 -7.81 3.75
CA LEU A 49 -19.51 -6.69 2.83
C LEU A 49 -18.75 -5.52 3.49
N LYS A 50 -19.03 -5.22 4.76
CA LYS A 50 -18.36 -4.14 5.49
C LYS A 50 -16.91 -4.50 5.85
N LEU A 51 -16.68 -5.76 6.21
CA LEU A 51 -15.33 -6.32 6.41
C LEU A 51 -14.52 -6.27 5.12
N PHE A 52 -15.09 -6.76 4.02
CA PHE A 52 -14.43 -6.72 2.71
C PHE A 52 -14.08 -5.29 2.30
N LYS A 53 -15.03 -4.35 2.39
CA LYS A 53 -14.79 -2.92 2.10
C LYS A 53 -13.63 -2.31 2.90
N THR A 54 -13.40 -2.77 4.13
CA THR A 54 -12.37 -2.22 5.00
C THR A 54 -10.97 -2.73 4.66
N TYR A 55 -10.82 -4.03 4.37
CA TYR A 55 -9.50 -4.68 4.25
C TYR A 55 -9.07 -5.03 2.82
N HIS A 56 -10.00 -5.09 1.85
CA HIS A 56 -9.68 -5.53 0.48
C HIS A 56 -8.51 -4.76 -0.15
N LEU A 57 -8.48 -3.43 0.00
CA LEU A 57 -7.44 -2.59 -0.59
C LEU A 57 -6.05 -2.90 0.00
N ASN A 58 -5.96 -3.16 1.31
CA ASN A 58 -4.68 -3.53 1.94
C ASN A 58 -4.21 -4.91 1.47
N ILE A 59 -5.13 -5.86 1.32
CA ILE A 59 -4.83 -7.20 0.80
C ILE A 59 -4.36 -7.13 -0.65
N ILE A 60 -5.07 -6.37 -1.50
CA ILE A 60 -4.72 -6.16 -2.91
C ILE A 60 -3.35 -5.49 -3.03
N LEU A 61 -3.09 -4.41 -2.28
CA LEU A 61 -1.78 -3.76 -2.26
C LEU A 61 -0.68 -4.70 -1.74
N GLY A 62 -0.98 -5.51 -0.72
CA GLY A 62 -0.07 -6.54 -0.22
C GLY A 62 0.29 -7.57 -1.29
N LEU A 63 -0.69 -8.08 -2.03
CA LEU A 63 -0.46 -9.03 -3.13
C LEU A 63 0.31 -8.39 -4.29
N ILE A 64 -0.04 -7.17 -4.69
CA ILE A 64 0.70 -6.40 -5.70
C ILE A 64 2.15 -6.26 -5.25
N SER A 65 2.38 -5.84 -4.01
CA SER A 65 3.72 -5.66 -3.42
C SER A 65 4.52 -6.96 -3.42
N LEU A 66 3.92 -8.08 -3.04
CA LEU A 66 4.58 -9.39 -3.01
C LEU A 66 5.03 -9.81 -4.42
N VAL A 67 4.09 -9.78 -5.37
CA VAL A 67 4.32 -10.22 -6.76
C VAL A 67 5.34 -9.32 -7.45
N SER A 68 5.25 -8.01 -7.25
CA SER A 68 6.20 -7.05 -7.81
C SER A 68 7.56 -7.04 -7.11
N GLY A 69 7.61 -7.26 -5.80
CA GLY A 69 8.85 -7.44 -5.05
C GLY A 69 9.64 -8.65 -5.55
N ILE A 70 8.99 -9.81 -5.67
CA ILE A 70 9.59 -11.02 -6.24
C ILE A 70 10.02 -10.77 -7.69
N GLY A 71 9.15 -10.16 -8.51
CA GLY A 71 9.45 -9.87 -9.91
C GLY A 71 10.63 -8.89 -10.11
N LEU A 72 10.85 -7.96 -9.17
CA LEU A 72 12.00 -7.05 -9.17
C LEU A 72 13.33 -7.79 -8.96
N LEU A 73 13.35 -8.89 -8.18
CA LEU A 73 14.55 -9.74 -8.06
C LEU A 73 14.94 -10.34 -9.42
N PHE A 74 13.96 -10.58 -10.29
CA PHE A 74 14.17 -11.09 -11.64
C PHE A 74 14.22 -10.00 -12.71
N GLN A 75 14.31 -8.73 -12.29
CA GLN A 75 14.41 -7.55 -13.17
C GLN A 75 13.32 -7.50 -14.25
N LYS A 76 12.09 -7.87 -13.89
CA LYS A 76 10.96 -7.89 -14.82
C LYS A 76 10.34 -6.50 -14.98
N PHE A 77 10.08 -6.10 -16.22
CA PHE A 77 9.45 -4.80 -16.52
C PHE A 77 8.12 -4.58 -15.81
N TRP A 78 7.22 -5.56 -15.90
CA TRP A 78 5.92 -5.50 -15.23
C TRP A 78 6.06 -5.33 -13.71
N ALA A 79 7.11 -5.89 -13.12
CA ALA A 79 7.36 -5.82 -11.69
C ALA A 79 7.82 -4.43 -11.27
N TRP A 80 8.68 -3.78 -12.07
CA TRP A 80 9.04 -2.38 -11.89
C TRP A 80 7.79 -1.46 -11.95
N THR A 81 6.91 -1.67 -12.93
CA THR A 81 5.66 -0.90 -13.06
C THR A 81 4.75 -1.07 -11.83
N LEU A 82 4.52 -2.31 -11.41
CA LEU A 82 3.70 -2.61 -10.23
C LEU A 82 4.32 -2.07 -8.93
N SER A 83 5.64 -2.05 -8.83
CA SER A 83 6.34 -1.49 -7.66
C SER A 83 6.12 0.01 -7.53
N ILE A 84 6.18 0.75 -8.65
CA ILE A 84 5.85 2.18 -8.67
C ILE A 84 4.40 2.39 -8.22
N ILE A 85 3.47 1.63 -8.80
CA ILE A 85 2.05 1.68 -8.43
C ILE A 85 1.91 1.43 -6.93
N PHE A 86 2.57 0.42 -6.37
CA PHE A 86 2.51 0.10 -4.96
C PHE A 86 3.01 1.24 -4.07
N TRP A 87 4.22 1.74 -4.28
CA TRP A 87 4.83 2.76 -3.41
C TRP A 87 4.05 4.08 -3.41
N PHE A 88 3.55 4.52 -4.56
CA PHE A 88 2.71 5.71 -4.61
C PHE A 88 1.33 5.45 -4.01
N SER A 89 0.73 4.28 -4.25
CA SER A 89 -0.60 3.95 -3.71
C SER A 89 -0.61 3.83 -2.19
N ILE A 90 0.42 3.22 -1.60
CA ILE A 90 0.49 3.08 -0.14
C ILE A 90 0.76 4.43 0.54
N SER A 91 1.65 5.25 -0.04
CA SER A 91 1.96 6.59 0.47
C SER A 91 0.71 7.49 0.45
N SER A 92 -0.04 7.46 -0.66
CA SER A 92 -1.26 8.25 -0.79
C SER A 92 -2.41 7.74 0.08
N SER A 93 -2.53 6.41 0.24
CA SER A 93 -3.51 5.79 1.14
C SER A 93 -3.27 6.21 2.59
N LEU A 94 -2.01 6.22 3.04
CA LEU A 94 -1.62 6.71 4.37
C LEU A 94 -1.89 8.21 4.53
N PHE A 95 -1.60 9.01 3.50
CA PHE A 95 -1.88 10.45 3.50
C PHE A 95 -3.37 10.74 3.74
N ILE A 96 -4.25 10.07 2.99
CA ILE A 96 -5.70 10.23 3.11
C ILE A 96 -6.17 9.80 4.51
N SER A 97 -5.65 8.68 5.01
CA SER A 97 -5.97 8.20 6.37
C SER A 97 -5.56 9.22 7.44
N MET A 98 -4.38 9.85 7.31
CA MET A 98 -3.91 10.87 8.22
C MET A 98 -4.83 12.11 8.20
N ILE A 99 -5.22 12.60 7.02
CA ILE A 99 -6.17 13.73 6.90
C ILE A 99 -7.50 13.39 7.57
N LYS A 100 -8.06 12.20 7.29
CA LYS A 100 -9.34 11.75 7.87
C LYS A 100 -9.27 11.67 9.41
N LEU A 101 -8.16 11.18 9.96
CA LEU A 101 -7.97 11.07 11.41
C LEU A 101 -7.85 12.43 12.08
N ASN A 102 -7.07 13.36 11.48
CA ASN A 102 -6.89 14.70 12.03
C ASN A 102 -8.21 15.49 12.06
N LEU A 103 -9.07 15.32 11.05
CA LEU A 103 -10.40 15.93 11.01
C LEU A 103 -11.36 15.36 12.09
N LYS A 104 -11.24 14.08 12.45
CA LYS A 104 -12.14 13.41 13.41
C LYS A 104 -11.67 13.52 14.87
N LYS A 105 -10.36 13.60 15.11
CA LYS A 105 -9.77 13.67 16.44
C LYS A 105 -8.57 14.64 16.40
N PRO A 106 -8.79 15.95 16.63
CA PRO A 106 -7.73 16.95 16.54
C PRO A 106 -6.65 16.81 17.62
N VAL A 107 -6.84 15.94 18.62
CA VAL A 107 -5.90 15.66 19.72
C VAL A 107 -4.97 14.50 19.38
N LEU A 108 -4.43 14.47 18.16
CA LEU A 108 -3.30 13.59 17.86
C LEU A 108 -2.02 14.21 18.44
N GLU A 109 -1.31 13.45 19.27
CA GLU A 109 0.00 13.87 19.78
C GLU A 109 0.92 14.25 18.61
N ILE A 110 1.52 15.44 18.68
CA ILE A 110 2.40 16.00 17.64
C ILE A 110 3.48 14.98 17.20
N ASN A 111 3.99 14.20 18.15
CA ASN A 111 4.99 13.15 17.89
C ASN A 111 4.47 12.05 16.94
N LYS A 112 3.21 11.63 17.08
CA LYS A 112 2.59 10.61 16.20
C LYS A 112 2.37 11.16 14.79
N ILE A 113 2.01 12.43 14.67
CA ILE A 113 1.87 13.11 13.37
C ILE A 113 3.22 13.19 12.66
N LEU A 114 4.26 13.67 13.35
CA LEU A 114 5.62 13.77 12.79
C LEU A 114 6.15 12.42 12.34
N LEU A 115 5.98 11.36 13.15
CA LEU A 115 6.37 10.01 12.78
C LEU A 115 5.64 9.53 11.52
N THR A 116 4.33 9.78 11.43
CA THR A 116 3.51 9.38 10.27
C THR A 116 3.95 10.10 8.99
N VAL A 117 4.22 11.41 9.08
CA VAL A 117 4.72 12.22 7.96
C VAL A 117 6.11 11.72 7.52
N PHE A 118 6.98 11.41 8.48
CA PHE A 118 8.31 10.87 8.19
C PHE A 118 8.24 9.53 7.45
N ILE A 119 7.38 8.61 7.90
CA ILE A 119 7.13 7.33 7.21
C ILE A 119 6.62 7.58 5.80
N LEU A 120 5.65 8.48 5.61
CA LEU A 120 5.09 8.81 4.31
C LEU A 120 6.16 9.34 3.34
N LEU A 121 7.04 10.22 3.81
CA LEU A 121 8.16 10.74 3.01
C LEU A 121 9.12 9.64 2.59
N ILE A 122 9.43 8.69 3.48
CA ILE A 122 10.27 7.53 3.14
C ILE A 122 9.63 6.69 2.03
N LEU A 123 8.34 6.36 2.17
CA LEU A 123 7.62 5.54 1.19
C LEU A 123 7.55 6.22 -0.18
N ALA A 124 7.28 7.53 -0.21
CA ALA A 124 7.26 8.32 -1.44
C ALA A 124 8.66 8.40 -2.07
N CYS A 125 9.71 8.55 -1.27
CA CYS A 125 11.10 8.53 -1.73
C CYS A 125 11.47 7.21 -2.42
N ILE A 126 11.01 6.07 -1.91
CA ILE A 126 11.25 4.77 -2.57
C ILE A 126 10.59 4.74 -3.96
N GLY A 127 9.35 5.21 -4.07
CA GLY A 127 8.67 5.36 -5.36
C GLY A 127 9.44 6.27 -6.33
N LEU A 128 9.94 7.40 -5.85
CA LEU A 128 10.74 8.34 -6.66
C LEU A 128 12.08 7.74 -7.11
N ILE A 129 12.73 6.92 -6.27
CA ILE A 129 13.97 6.22 -6.64
C ILE A 129 13.73 5.31 -7.85
N LEU A 130 12.61 4.60 -7.90
CA LEU A 130 12.24 3.73 -9.03
C LEU A 130 11.97 4.51 -10.32
N VAL A 131 11.63 5.80 -10.23
CA VAL A 131 11.41 6.69 -11.38
C VAL A 131 12.71 7.33 -11.88
N LYS A 132 13.78 7.33 -11.08
CA LYS A 132 15.07 7.92 -11.47
C LYS A 132 15.61 7.31 -12.77
N GLU A 133 16.39 8.12 -13.47
CA GLU A 133 16.93 7.81 -14.80
C GLU A 133 17.63 6.45 -14.88
N ASN A 134 18.35 6.05 -13.83
CA ASN A 134 19.05 4.76 -13.77
C ASN A 134 18.10 3.56 -13.90
N PHE A 135 16.93 3.61 -13.25
CA PHE A 135 15.91 2.56 -13.38
C PHE A 135 15.14 2.70 -14.69
N ARG A 136 14.81 3.94 -15.09
CA ARG A 136 14.09 4.22 -16.33
C ARG A 136 14.82 3.71 -17.58
N LYS A 137 16.14 3.87 -17.65
CA LYS A 137 16.96 3.37 -18.76
C LYS A 137 16.99 1.85 -18.86
N ARG A 138 16.86 1.13 -17.74
CA ARG A 138 16.84 -0.34 -17.69
C ARG A 138 15.51 -0.91 -18.16
N TYR A 139 14.41 -0.26 -17.78
CA TYR A 139 13.06 -0.75 -18.02
C TYR A 139 12.41 -0.16 -19.28
N ILE A 140 12.94 0.94 -19.82
CA ILE A 140 12.51 1.56 -21.08
C ILE A 140 10.97 1.75 -21.14
N PRO A 141 10.36 2.50 -20.20
CA PRO A 141 8.92 2.67 -20.18
C PRO A 141 8.44 3.55 -21.34
N ASN A 142 7.31 3.15 -21.94
CA ASN A 142 6.62 3.91 -22.97
C ASN A 142 5.61 4.89 -22.35
N ARG A 143 5.08 5.82 -23.16
CA ARG A 143 4.01 6.75 -22.73
C ARG A 143 2.79 6.01 -22.19
N SER A 144 2.41 4.89 -22.82
CA SER A 144 1.31 4.03 -22.36
C SER A 144 1.54 3.47 -20.95
N THR A 145 2.78 3.12 -20.59
CA THR A 145 3.12 2.64 -19.24
C THR A 145 2.84 3.71 -18.19
N TRP A 146 3.20 4.96 -18.45
CA TRP A 146 2.93 6.07 -17.53
C TRP A 146 1.43 6.33 -17.37
N ILE A 147 0.67 6.22 -18.46
CA ILE A 147 -0.79 6.32 -18.42
C ILE A 147 -1.37 5.22 -17.52
N ILE A 148 -0.91 3.98 -17.65
CA ILE A 148 -1.34 2.85 -16.80
C ILE A 148 -1.00 3.09 -15.33
N ILE A 149 0.21 3.56 -15.03
CA ILE A 149 0.62 3.86 -13.65
C ILE A 149 -0.30 4.94 -13.06
N LEU A 150 -0.48 6.05 -13.77
CA LEU A 150 -1.30 7.17 -13.29
C LEU A 150 -2.77 6.80 -13.16
N SER A 151 -3.34 6.08 -14.12
CA SER A 151 -4.74 5.64 -14.06
C SER A 151 -4.97 4.67 -12.91
N THR A 152 -4.05 3.75 -12.66
CA THR A 152 -4.16 2.78 -11.55
C THR A 152 -4.09 3.49 -10.20
N ILE A 153 -3.13 4.41 -10.02
CA ILE A 153 -3.03 5.23 -8.80
C ILE A 153 -4.30 6.05 -8.60
N PHE A 154 -4.83 6.65 -9.68
CA PHE A 154 -6.07 7.43 -9.62
C PHE A 154 -7.28 6.58 -9.20
N ILE A 155 -7.42 5.37 -9.74
CA ILE A 155 -8.50 4.44 -9.34
C ILE A 155 -8.38 4.08 -7.85
N ILE A 156 -7.17 3.78 -7.37
CA ILE A 156 -6.94 3.44 -5.95
C ILE A 156 -7.24 4.63 -5.03
N LEU A 157 -6.91 5.85 -5.46
CA LEU A 157 -7.27 7.08 -4.75
C LEU A 157 -8.78 7.27 -4.65
N LEU A 158 -9.51 7.07 -5.76
CA LEU A 158 -10.97 7.16 -5.77
C LEU A 158 -11.58 6.13 -4.82
N ASP A 159 -11.15 4.88 -4.86
CA ASP A 159 -11.61 3.84 -3.92
C ASP A 159 -11.40 4.30 -2.45
N ARG A 160 -10.21 4.79 -2.13
CA ARG A 160 -9.88 5.22 -0.77
C ARG A 160 -10.69 6.42 -0.28
N ILE A 161 -11.06 7.33 -1.19
CA ILE A 161 -11.86 8.52 -0.89
C ILE A 161 -13.34 8.14 -0.72
N TYR A 162 -13.91 7.38 -1.65
CA TYR A 162 -15.35 7.14 -1.77
C TYR A 162 -15.85 5.88 -1.07
N ILE A 163 -15.11 4.77 -1.14
CA ILE A 163 -15.57 3.46 -0.63
C ILE A 163 -15.26 3.29 0.87
N ASN A 164 -14.18 3.94 1.34
CA ASN A 164 -13.81 3.98 2.77
C ASN A 164 -14.40 5.21 3.50
N ARG A 165 -15.66 5.54 3.21
CA ARG A 165 -16.49 6.53 3.92
C ARG A 165 -17.38 5.80 4.92
#